data_AF-A0A1I0FWZ3-F1
#
_entry.id   AF-A0A1I0FWZ3-F1
#
_cell.length_a   1.000
_cell.length_b   1.000
_cell.length_c   1.000
_cell.angle_alpha   90.00
_cell.angle_beta   90.00
_cell.angle_gamma   90.00
#
_symmetry.space_group_name_H-M   'P 1'
#
loop_
_entity.id
_entity.type
_entity.pdbx_description
1 polymer ?
#
loop_
_entity_poly.entity_id
_entity_poly.type
_entity_poly.pdbx_seq_one_letter_code
_entity_poly.pdbx_strand_id
1 'polypeptide(L)'
;MPEDEAFFYREESLGKLCQAQKDLLYLIERGYPMKNASVFTGNHYLLSERQRLALVRATSSRQAAALRGNREVIGPVPGKEVHIDGFNIIITLEIALSGSTLLKCMDGTIRDLAGLRGTYRTLWI
;
A
#
# COMPACT_ATOMS: atom_id res chain seq x y z
N MET A 1 -4.05 -14.97 0.50
CA MET A 1 -4.65 -15.49 -0.75
C MET A 1 -3.73 -16.52 -1.36
N PRO A 2 -4.23 -17.60 -2.00
CA PRO A 2 -3.39 -18.67 -2.54
C PRO A 2 -2.29 -18.19 -3.51
N GLU A 3 -2.55 -17.10 -4.24
CA GLU A 3 -1.62 -16.54 -5.23
C GLU A 3 -0.55 -15.62 -4.62
N ASP A 4 -0.69 -15.21 -3.35
CA ASP A 4 0.24 -14.28 -2.69
C ASP A 4 1.67 -14.84 -2.67
N GLU A 5 1.81 -16.16 -2.54
CA GLU A 5 3.10 -16.85 -2.60
C GLU A 5 3.85 -16.57 -3.90
N ALA A 6 3.19 -16.79 -5.03
CA ALA A 6 3.78 -16.56 -6.34
C ALA A 6 4.02 -15.06 -6.61
N PHE A 7 3.13 -14.19 -6.11
CA PHE A 7 3.18 -12.76 -6.40
C PHE A 7 4.18 -11.98 -5.53
N PHE A 8 4.38 -12.37 -4.28
CA PHE A 8 5.06 -11.54 -3.28
C PHE A 8 6.18 -12.25 -2.51
N TYR A 9 6.25 -13.58 -2.49
CA TYR A 9 7.24 -14.27 -1.65
C TYR A 9 8.35 -14.97 -2.45
N ARG A 10 8.15 -15.21 -3.76
CA ARG A 10 9.22 -15.67 -4.65
C ARG A 10 10.24 -14.55 -4.93
N GLU A 11 11.52 -14.89 -4.88
CA GLU A 11 12.63 -13.95 -5.06
C GLU A 11 12.58 -13.23 -6.42
N GLU A 12 12.30 -13.95 -7.52
CA GLU A 12 12.17 -13.35 -8.85
C GLU A 12 11.03 -12.32 -8.90
N SER A 13 9.87 -12.67 -8.35
CA SER A 13 8.70 -11.79 -8.27
C SER A 13 8.99 -10.55 -7.41
N LEU A 14 9.65 -10.74 -6.27
CA LEU A 14 10.09 -9.65 -5.40
C LEU A 14 11.09 -8.72 -6.10
N GLY A 15 12.09 -9.27 -6.77
CA GLY A 15 13.07 -8.49 -7.54
C GLY A 15 12.39 -7.64 -8.62
N LYS A 16 11.44 -8.24 -9.34
CA LYS A 16 10.62 -7.55 -10.35
C LYS A 16 9.78 -6.43 -9.74
N LEU A 17 9.13 -6.67 -8.59
CA LEU A 17 8.35 -5.65 -7.87
C LEU A 17 9.23 -4.50 -7.36
N CYS A 18 10.40 -4.80 -6.82
CA CYS A 18 11.36 -3.78 -6.37
C CYS A 18 11.81 -2.89 -7.53
N GLN A 19 12.07 -3.48 -8.71
CA GLN A 19 12.46 -2.70 -9.88
C GLN A 19 11.28 -1.86 -10.40
N ALA A 20 10.08 -2.45 -10.49
CA ALA A 20 8.87 -1.72 -10.86
C ALA A 20 8.57 -0.56 -9.89
N GLN A 21 8.80 -0.74 -8.58
CA GLN A 21 8.65 0.33 -7.60
C GLN A 21 9.61 1.50 -7.87
N LYS A 22 10.88 1.22 -8.21
CA LYS A 22 11.86 2.26 -8.52
C LYS A 22 11.44 3.08 -9.74
N ASP A 23 10.98 2.41 -10.79
CA ASP A 23 10.54 3.07 -12.02
C ASP A 23 9.26 3.88 -11.80
N LEU A 24 8.30 3.33 -11.05
CA LEU A 24 7.10 4.06 -10.64
C LEU A 24 7.46 5.30 -9.82
N LEU A 25 8.34 5.16 -8.84
CA LEU A 25 8.83 6.26 -8.02
C LEU A 25 9.48 7.35 -8.88
N TYR A 26 10.34 6.95 -9.83
CA TYR A 26 10.98 7.88 -10.76
C TYR A 26 9.95 8.73 -11.53
N LEU A 27 8.90 8.10 -12.06
CA LEU A 27 7.85 8.80 -12.79
C LEU A 27 7.08 9.77 -11.89
N ILE A 28 6.61 9.32 -10.73
CA ILE A 28 5.79 10.19 -9.86
C ILE A 28 6.60 11.36 -9.28
N GLU A 29 7.91 11.19 -9.04
CA GLU A 29 8.79 12.28 -8.62
C GLU A 29 8.96 13.36 -9.70
N ARG A 30 8.71 13.02 -10.97
CA ARG A 30 8.72 13.98 -12.09
C ARG A 30 7.34 14.59 -12.38
N GLY A 31 6.36 14.38 -11.50
CA GLY A 31 5.02 14.94 -11.63
C GLY A 31 4.07 14.13 -12.51
N TYR A 32 4.45 12.90 -12.92
CA TYR A 32 3.51 12.03 -13.62
C TYR A 32 2.41 11.56 -12.66
N PRO A 33 1.12 11.58 -13.07
CA PRO A 33 0.03 11.13 -12.21
C PRO A 33 0.19 9.65 -11.82
N MET A 34 0.04 9.34 -10.54
CA MET A 34 0.18 7.98 -9.99
C MET A 34 -0.61 6.93 -10.78
N LYS A 35 -1.86 7.23 -11.15
CA LYS A 35 -2.73 6.32 -11.91
C LYS A 35 -2.13 5.93 -13.26
N ASN A 36 -1.58 6.88 -14.00
CA ASN A 36 -1.06 6.62 -15.34
C ASN A 36 0.33 5.97 -15.26
N ALA A 37 1.16 6.44 -14.33
CA ALA A 37 2.48 5.87 -14.08
C ALA A 37 2.39 4.40 -13.64
N SER A 38 1.45 4.04 -12.76
CA SER A 38 1.29 2.66 -12.29
C SER A 38 0.79 1.71 -13.37
N VAL A 39 -0.09 2.16 -14.26
CA VAL A 39 -0.52 1.37 -15.44
C VAL A 39 0.66 1.16 -16.39
N PHE A 40 1.40 2.24 -16.71
CA PHE A 40 2.56 2.16 -17.59
C PHE A 40 3.63 1.22 -17.05
N THR A 41 4.08 1.43 -15.82
CA THR A 41 5.07 0.57 -15.16
C THR A 41 4.54 -0.85 -15.00
N GLY A 42 3.28 -1.02 -14.59
CA GLY A 42 2.68 -2.34 -14.44
C GLY A 42 2.63 -3.13 -15.75
N ASN A 43 2.36 -2.47 -16.88
CA ASN A 43 2.37 -3.11 -18.20
C ASN A 43 3.80 -3.48 -18.61
N HIS A 44 4.77 -2.61 -18.38
CA HIS A 44 6.17 -2.86 -18.70
C HIS A 44 6.71 -4.13 -18.01
N TYR A 45 6.35 -4.32 -16.73
CA TYR A 45 6.77 -5.49 -15.94
C TYR A 45 5.78 -6.66 -15.98
N LEU A 46 4.71 -6.58 -16.78
CA LEU A 46 3.66 -7.61 -16.89
C LEU A 46 3.05 -8.01 -15.52
N LEU A 47 2.82 -7.03 -14.65
CA LEU A 47 2.32 -7.25 -13.29
C LEU A 47 0.83 -7.62 -13.29
N SER A 48 0.40 -8.38 -12.28
CA SER A 48 -1.02 -8.60 -12.00
C SER A 48 -1.68 -7.35 -11.39
N GLU A 49 -3.00 -7.27 -11.41
CA GLU A 49 -3.74 -6.17 -10.75
C GLU A 49 -3.43 -6.08 -9.25
N ARG A 50 -3.25 -7.24 -8.59
CA ARG A 50 -2.91 -7.29 -7.17
C ARG A 50 -1.50 -6.75 -6.89
N GLN A 51 -0.54 -7.06 -7.75
CA GLN A 51 0.81 -6.49 -7.70
C GLN A 51 0.81 -4.98 -8.02
N ARG A 52 0.00 -4.53 -8.99
CA ARG A 52 -0.19 -3.10 -9.27
C ARG A 52 -0.77 -2.35 -8.08
N LEU A 53 -1.78 -2.92 -7.42
CA LEU A 53 -2.35 -2.36 -6.19
C LEU A 53 -1.28 -2.24 -5.09
N ALA A 54 -0.45 -3.26 -4.93
CA ALA A 54 0.65 -3.24 -3.98
C ALA A 54 1.65 -2.11 -4.28
N LEU A 55 2.06 -1.94 -5.53
CA LEU A 55 2.94 -0.84 -5.93
C LEU A 55 2.34 0.53 -5.65
N VAL A 56 1.07 0.74 -6.02
CA VAL A 56 0.39 2.02 -5.78
C VAL A 56 0.26 2.33 -4.29
N ARG A 57 0.01 1.31 -3.45
CA ARG A 57 -0.11 1.50 -1.99
C ARG A 57 1.25 1.69 -1.30
N ALA A 58 2.28 1.00 -1.77
CA ALA A 58 3.61 1.03 -1.17
C ALA A 58 4.40 2.29 -1.58
N THR A 59 4.13 2.84 -2.76
CA THR A 59 4.92 3.92 -3.37
C THR A 59 4.29 5.28 -3.12
N SER A 60 5.10 6.23 -2.66
CA SER A 60 4.67 7.62 -2.50
C SER A 60 5.81 8.55 -2.85
N SER A 61 5.49 9.72 -3.43
CA SER A 61 6.50 10.74 -3.63
C SER A 61 7.02 11.23 -2.28
N ARG A 62 8.28 11.66 -2.24
CA ARG A 62 8.93 12.23 -1.05
C ARG A 62 8.14 13.41 -0.51
N GLN A 63 7.62 14.26 -1.39
CA GLN A 63 6.77 15.39 -1.00
C GLN A 63 5.49 14.93 -0.28
N ALA A 64 4.80 13.92 -0.83
CA ALA A 64 3.57 13.41 -0.23
C ALA A 64 3.83 12.70 1.12
N ALA A 65 4.92 11.93 1.21
CA ALA A 65 5.35 11.31 2.45
C ALA A 65 5.71 12.35 3.52
N ALA A 66 6.50 13.37 3.16
CA ALA A 66 6.85 14.46 4.06
C ALA A 66 5.62 15.25 4.54
N LEU A 67 4.66 15.51 3.66
CA LEU A 67 3.41 16.18 4.04
C LEU A 67 2.61 15.38 5.07
N ARG A 68 2.61 14.05 4.98
CA ARG A 68 1.98 13.19 6.00
C ARG A 68 2.75 13.21 7.31
N GLY A 69 4.07 13.08 7.26
CA GLY A 69 4.93 13.18 8.47
C GLY A 69 4.79 14.52 9.19
N ASN A 70 4.68 15.63 8.46
CA ASN A 70 4.46 16.96 9.05
C ASN A 70 3.09 17.10 9.74
N ARG A 71 2.13 16.23 9.43
CA ARG A 71 0.80 16.18 10.07
C ARG A 71 0.73 15.13 11.18
N GLU A 72 1.76 14.30 11.33
CA GLU A 72 1.81 13.25 12.32
C GLU A 72 1.94 13.87 13.72
N VAL A 73 1.11 13.42 14.65
CA VAL A 73 1.17 13.82 16.05
C VAL A 73 1.73 12.66 16.83
N ILE A 74 2.94 12.84 17.37
CA ILE A 74 3.62 11.83 18.18
C ILE A 74 3.42 12.18 19.66
N GLY A 75 2.89 11.23 20.42
CA GLY A 75 2.67 11.38 21.86
C GLY A 75 1.21 11.63 22.25
N PRO A 76 0.95 11.83 23.55
CA PRO A 76 -0.40 12.04 24.05
C PRO A 76 -0.99 13.33 23.49
N VAL A 77 -2.29 13.31 23.22
CA VAL A 77 -3.05 14.47 22.75
C VAL A 77 -4.02 14.91 23.86
N PRO A 78 -3.52 15.48 24.97
CA PRO A 78 -4.34 15.74 26.16
C PRO A 78 -5.44 16.74 25.86
N GLY A 79 -6.62 16.48 26.42
CA GLY A 79 -7.78 17.37 26.28
C GLY A 79 -8.38 17.42 24.87
N LYS A 80 -8.01 16.49 23.97
CA LYS A 80 -8.62 16.36 22.64
C LYS A 80 -9.30 15.01 22.47
N GLU A 81 -10.41 15.02 21.75
CA GLU A 81 -11.06 13.80 21.29
C GLU A 81 -10.40 13.36 19.97
N VAL A 82 -10.05 12.08 19.88
CA VAL A 82 -9.46 11.48 18.67
C VAL A 82 -10.48 10.52 18.09
N HIS A 83 -10.99 10.83 16.90
CA HIS A 83 -11.84 9.92 16.15
C HIS A 83 -11.00 8.97 15.32
N ILE A 84 -11.27 7.68 15.48
CA ILE A 84 -10.57 6.61 14.79
C ILE A 84 -11.54 5.94 13.82
N ASP A 85 -11.10 5.78 12.58
CA ASP A 85 -11.83 4.96 11.61
C ASP A 85 -11.64 3.48 11.93
N GLY A 86 -12.59 2.93 12.68
CA GLY A 86 -12.57 1.54 13.12
C GLY A 86 -12.57 0.53 11.97
N PHE A 87 -13.16 0.84 10.81
CA PHE A 87 -13.20 -0.10 9.69
C PHE A 87 -11.82 -0.31 9.08
N ASN A 88 -11.09 0.78 8.84
CA ASN A 88 -9.73 0.69 8.32
C ASN A 88 -8.79 -0.07 9.26
N ILE A 89 -9.00 0.04 10.58
CA ILE A 89 -8.23 -0.73 11.57
C ILE A 89 -8.63 -2.20 11.56
N ILE A 90 -9.92 -2.52 11.69
CA ILE A 90 -10.41 -3.90 11.79
C ILE A 90 -10.02 -4.70 10.56
N ILE A 91 -10.22 -4.15 9.35
CA ILE A 91 -9.84 -4.81 8.10
C ILE A 91 -8.33 -5.10 8.08
N THR A 92 -7.50 -4.11 8.46
CA THR A 92 -6.04 -4.30 8.48
C THR A 92 -5.64 -5.38 9.49
N LEU A 93 -6.26 -5.42 10.67
CA LEU A 93 -6.01 -6.42 11.69
C LEU A 93 -6.47 -7.82 11.27
N GLU A 94 -7.62 -7.94 10.61
CA GLU A 94 -8.12 -9.22 10.10
C GLU A 94 -7.18 -9.81 9.03
N ILE A 95 -6.67 -8.97 8.13
CA ILE A 95 -5.64 -9.37 7.16
C ILE A 95 -4.35 -9.80 7.88
N ALA A 96 -3.95 -9.09 8.94
CA ALA A 96 -2.77 -9.47 9.74
C ALA A 96 -2.96 -10.83 10.41
N LEU A 97 -4.10 -11.04 11.07
CA LEU A 97 -4.41 -12.25 11.84
C LEU A 97 -4.64 -13.48 10.95
N SER A 98 -5.13 -13.27 9.72
CA SER A 98 -5.28 -14.35 8.72
C SER A 98 -3.95 -14.76 8.05
N GLY A 99 -2.84 -14.11 8.39
CA GLY A 99 -1.53 -14.37 7.78
C GLY A 99 -1.44 -13.91 6.31
N SER A 100 -2.34 -13.01 5.89
CA SER A 100 -2.33 -12.47 4.53
C SER A 100 -1.27 -11.36 4.37
N THR A 101 -0.94 -11.03 3.11
CA THR A 101 0.11 -10.05 2.81
C THR A 101 -0.21 -8.65 3.32
N LEU A 102 0.71 -8.10 4.11
CA LEU A 102 0.76 -6.70 4.52
C LEU A 102 2.00 -6.03 3.90
N LEU A 103 1.86 -4.75 3.59
CA LEU A 103 2.91 -3.96 2.97
C LEU A 103 3.45 -2.91 3.94
N LYS A 104 4.77 -2.91 4.14
CA LYS A 104 5.47 -1.77 4.74
C LYS A 104 5.73 -0.73 3.65
N CYS A 105 5.09 0.42 3.76
CA CYS A 105 5.09 1.43 2.72
C CYS A 105 6.23 2.44 2.91
N MET A 106 6.51 3.23 1.86
CA MET A 106 7.58 4.25 1.88
C MET A 106 7.44 5.31 2.97
N ASP A 107 6.23 5.56 3.46
CA ASP A 107 5.97 6.49 4.56
C ASP A 107 5.97 5.83 5.94
N GLY A 108 6.48 4.61 6.05
CA GLY A 108 6.58 3.86 7.30
C GLY A 108 5.29 3.17 7.74
N THR A 109 4.15 3.49 7.11
CA THR A 109 2.85 2.88 7.45
C THR A 109 2.73 1.45 6.94
N ILE A 110 1.90 0.66 7.62
CA ILE A 110 1.52 -0.70 7.20
C ILE A 110 0.16 -0.61 6.51
N ARG A 111 0.04 -1.23 5.33
CA ARG A 111 -1.21 -1.24 4.56
C ARG A 111 -1.57 -2.65 4.11
N ASP A 112 -2.86 -2.93 4.13
CA ASP A 112 -3.47 -4.14 3.58
C ASP A 112 -3.61 -4.05 2.04
N LEU A 113 -4.01 -5.18 1.45
CA LEU A 113 -4.35 -5.33 0.03
C LEU A 113 -5.81 -5.72 -0.19
N ALA A 114 -6.68 -5.63 0.82
CA ALA A 114 -8.09 -5.99 0.70
C ALA A 114 -8.84 -5.06 -0.26
N GLY A 115 -8.33 -3.83 -0.46
CA GLY A 115 -8.83 -2.92 -1.51
C GLY A 115 -10.27 -2.44 -1.29
N LEU A 116 -10.85 -2.71 -0.11
CA LEU A 116 -12.21 -2.32 0.24
C LEU A 116 -12.30 -0.79 0.28
N ARG A 117 -13.17 -0.23 -0.56
CA ARG A 117 -13.63 1.17 -0.51
C ARG A 117 -15.15 1.13 -0.33
N GLY A 118 -15.66 1.60 0.81
CA GLY A 118 -17.10 1.63 1.10
C GLY A 118 -17.50 0.82 2.34
N THR A 119 -18.77 0.38 2.38
CA THR A 119 -19.38 -0.35 3.50
C THR A 119 -18.65 -1.65 3.79
N TYR A 120 -18.29 -1.86 5.06
CA TYR A 120 -17.65 -3.07 5.54
C TYR A 120 -18.48 -4.30 5.18
N ARG A 121 -17.84 -5.25 4.51
CA ARG A 121 -18.36 -6.59 4.27
C ARG A 121 -17.35 -7.55 4.90
N THR A 122 -17.82 -8.36 5.83
CA THR A 122 -16.98 -9.31 6.55
C THR A 122 -16.27 -10.22 5.54
N LEU A 123 -14.94 -10.29 5.62
CA LEU A 123 -14.10 -11.10 4.73
C LEU A 123 -13.96 -12.52 5.31
N TRP A 124 -15.08 -13.18 5.57
CA TRP A 124 -15.03 -14.61 5.85
C TRP A 124 -14.77 -15.37 4.54
N ILE A 125 -13.59 -16.00 4.46
CA ILE A 125 -13.29 -17.12 3.58
C ILE A 125 -13.55 -18.39 4.38
#